data_AF-G7Y5K4-F1
#
_entry.id   AF-G7Y5K4-F1
#
_cell.length_a   1.000
_cell.length_b   1.000
_cell.length_c   1.000
_cell.angle_alpha   90.00
_cell.angle_beta   90.00
_cell.angle_gamma   90.00
#
_symmetry.space_group_name_H-M   'P 1'
#
loop_
_entity.id
_entity.type
_entity.pdbx_description
1 polymer ?
#
loop_
_entity_poly.entity_id
_entity_poly.type
_entity_poly.pdbx_seq_one_letter_code
_entity_poly.pdbx_strand_id
1 'polypeptide(L)'
;MGPGCDLAVFFASLQQSLDRALPGLDGVSRQYLMSDQFVEGVQPALRAQLRLVRATDQLSVEELVRLARELAEVSLATLRSQKRDNSPVEDLRNKVDQIAEQLAATKTEIAETCSDEPMLQVWHTWPLEGSLSSYPTTCA
;
A
#
# COMPACT_ATOMS: atom_id res chain seq x y z
N MET A 1 7.38 8.90 14.66
CA MET A 1 7.67 10.06 13.80
C MET A 1 6.70 10.08 12.62
N GLY A 2 6.10 11.23 12.30
CA GLY A 2 5.18 11.34 11.16
C GLY A 2 5.92 11.42 9.81
N PRO A 3 5.24 11.16 8.68
CA PRO A 3 5.82 11.37 7.35
C PRO A 3 6.23 12.83 7.17
N GLY A 4 7.49 13.08 6.78
CA GLY A 4 8.00 14.43 6.50
C GLY A 4 8.59 15.20 7.69
N CYS A 5 8.64 14.61 8.88
CA CYS A 5 9.44 15.20 9.97
C CYS A 5 10.93 15.24 9.59
N ASP A 6 11.63 16.32 9.92
CA ASP A 6 13.07 16.41 9.73
C ASP A 6 13.80 15.46 10.69
N LEU A 7 14.66 14.60 10.13
CA LEU A 7 15.51 13.66 10.87
C LEU A 7 16.42 14.39 11.88
N ALA A 8 16.90 15.59 11.54
CA ALA A 8 17.74 16.38 12.45
C ALA A 8 16.94 16.92 13.66
N VAL A 9 15.69 17.33 13.42
CA VAL A 9 14.80 17.79 14.51
C VAL A 9 14.41 16.62 15.41
N PHE A 10 14.10 15.46 14.83
CA PHE A 10 13.83 14.24 15.59
C PHE A 10 15.03 13.85 16.45
N PHE A 11 16.24 13.88 15.87
CA PHE A 11 17.49 13.61 16.58
C PHE A 11 17.71 14.54 17.77
N ALA A 12 17.60 15.85 17.55
CA ALA A 12 17.77 16.85 18.62
C ALA A 12 16.73 16.67 19.73
N SER A 13 15.49 16.34 19.37
CA SER A 13 14.41 16.09 20.34
C SER A 13 14.67 14.83 21.17
N LEU A 14 15.18 13.76 20.53
CA LEU A 14 15.57 12.53 21.22
C LEU A 14 16.75 12.80 22.16
N GLN A 15 17.75 13.55 21.71
CA GLN A 15 18.89 13.94 22.51
C GLN A 15 18.47 14.68 23.78
N GLN A 16 17.64 15.72 23.63
CA GLN A 16 17.13 16.51 24.74
C GLN A 16 16.29 15.66 25.72
N SER A 17 15.51 14.72 25.19
CA SER A 17 14.71 13.81 26.01
C SER A 17 15.58 12.89 26.85
N LEU A 18 16.66 12.35 26.27
CA LEU A 18 17.63 11.52 26.99
C LEU A 18 18.40 12.33 28.04
N ASP A 19 18.84 13.54 27.71
CA ASP A 19 19.56 14.41 28.65
C ASP A 19 18.71 14.79 29.85
N ARG A 20 17.40 14.96 29.65
CA ARG A 20 16.46 15.25 30.72
C ARG A 20 16.13 14.01 31.56
N ALA A 21 15.93 12.87 30.92
CA ALA A 21 15.46 11.65 31.59
C ALA A 21 16.60 10.91 32.31
N LEU A 22 17.80 10.93 31.73
CA LEU A 22 18.96 10.15 32.18
C LEU A 22 20.24 11.00 32.19
N PRO A 23 20.29 12.09 32.99
CA PRO A 23 21.44 13.00 33.01
C PRO A 23 22.75 12.36 33.53
N GLY A 24 22.66 11.24 34.26
CA GLY A 24 23.81 10.53 34.82
C GLY A 24 24.31 9.35 33.99
N LEU A 25 23.78 9.15 32.77
CA LEU A 25 24.19 8.04 31.91
C LEU A 25 25.62 8.27 31.40
N ASP A 26 26.46 7.25 31.45
CA ASP A 26 27.82 7.36 30.91
C ASP A 26 27.81 7.57 29.38
N GLY A 27 28.88 8.16 28.85
CA GLY A 27 28.95 8.52 27.43
C GLY A 27 28.72 7.35 26.47
N VAL A 28 29.19 6.15 26.81
CA VAL A 28 29.08 4.96 25.96
C VAL A 28 27.67 4.42 25.99
N SER A 29 27.08 4.23 27.18
CA SER A 29 25.69 3.81 27.33
C SER A 29 24.73 4.82 26.71
N ARG A 30 25.03 6.12 26.80
CA ARG A 30 24.25 7.18 26.17
C ARG A 30 24.32 7.09 24.65
N GLN A 31 25.50 6.89 24.08
CA GLN A 31 25.65 6.74 22.63
C GLN A 31 24.93 5.49 22.12
N TYR A 32 25.05 4.37 22.84
CA TYR A 32 24.36 3.13 22.50
C TYR A 32 22.83 3.29 22.56
N LEU A 33 22.29 3.80 23.67
CA LEU A 33 20.86 4.04 23.83
C LEU A 33 20.32 5.02 22.79
N MET A 34 21.08 6.07 22.50
CA MET A 34 20.69 7.05 21.48
C MET A 34 20.64 6.43 20.09
N SER A 35 21.62 5.59 19.72
CA SER A 35 21.62 4.87 18.46
C SER A 35 20.40 3.96 18.31
N ASP A 36 20.06 3.22 19.37
CA ASP A 36 18.99 2.24 19.36
C ASP A 36 17.61 2.92 19.26
N GLN A 37 17.40 3.97 20.07
CA GLN A 37 16.17 4.76 20.04
C GLN A 37 16.01 5.56 18.75
N PHE A 38 17.10 6.02 18.14
CA PHE A 38 17.04 6.68 16.86
C PHE A 38 16.55 5.72 15.77
N VAL A 39 17.14 4.52 15.68
CA VAL A 39 16.70 3.49 14.72
C VAL A 39 15.24 3.09 14.96
N GLU A 40 14.82 2.94 16.21
CA GLU A 40 13.44 2.56 16.51
C GLU A 40 12.44 3.70 16.25
N GLY A 41 12.84 4.95 16.43
CA GLY A 41 11.95 6.10 16.30
C GLY A 41 11.74 6.62 14.88
N VAL A 42 12.61 6.26 13.94
CA VAL A 42 12.42 6.60 12.52
C VAL A 42 11.27 5.81 11.87
N GLN A 43 10.85 6.27 10.69
CA GLN A 43 9.76 5.65 9.92
C GLN A 43 10.07 4.18 9.56
N PRO A 44 9.06 3.29 9.52
CA PRO A 44 9.26 1.86 9.30
C PRO A 44 10.09 1.49 8.06
N ALA A 45 9.86 2.18 6.94
CA ALA A 45 10.58 1.97 5.69
C ALA A 45 12.10 2.21 5.84
N LEU A 46 12.46 3.23 6.62
CA LEU A 46 13.85 3.60 6.87
C LEU A 46 14.48 2.73 7.98
N ARG A 47 13.68 2.37 9.00
CA ARG A 47 14.08 1.52 10.13
C ARG A 47 14.66 0.18 9.68
N ALA A 48 13.98 -0.50 8.76
CA ALA A 48 14.43 -1.81 8.28
C ALA A 48 15.83 -1.74 7.65
N GLN A 49 16.09 -0.68 6.86
CA GLN A 49 17.38 -0.46 6.22
C GLN A 49 18.46 -0.11 7.24
N LEU A 50 18.19 0.82 8.16
CA LEU A 50 19.16 1.20 9.21
C LEU A 50 19.52 0.03 10.13
N ARG A 51 18.57 -0.84 10.48
CA ARG A 51 18.85 -2.07 11.23
C ARG A 51 19.80 -3.00 10.49
N LEU A 52 19.62 -3.12 9.17
CA LEU A 52 20.49 -3.92 8.30
C LEU A 52 21.93 -3.38 8.30
N VAL A 53 22.11 -2.07 8.09
CA VAL A 53 23.45 -1.47 8.07
C VAL A 53 24.12 -1.55 9.45
N ARG A 54 23.35 -1.34 10.53
CA ARG A 54 23.86 -1.45 11.91
C ARG A 54 24.21 -2.90 12.29
N ALA A 55 23.57 -3.90 11.69
CA ALA A 55 23.94 -5.29 11.90
C ALA A 55 25.25 -5.67 11.20
N THR A 56 25.60 -4.95 10.12
CA THR A 56 26.81 -5.20 9.34
C THR A 56 28.01 -4.38 9.79
N ASP A 57 27.79 -3.22 10.41
CA ASP A 57 28.85 -2.31 10.83
C ASP A 57 28.52 -1.61 12.16
N GLN A 58 29.56 -1.31 12.94
CA GLN A 58 29.43 -0.64 14.22
C GLN A 58 29.34 0.88 14.01
N LEU A 59 28.18 1.33 13.55
CA LEU A 59 27.95 2.74 13.19
C LEU A 59 27.83 3.66 14.40
N SER A 60 28.49 4.81 14.32
CA SER A 60 28.25 5.92 15.23
C SER A 60 26.85 6.52 15.03
N VAL A 61 26.41 7.29 16.02
CA VAL A 61 25.12 7.95 16.03
C VAL A 61 25.04 9.00 14.90
N GLU A 62 26.13 9.72 14.66
CA GLU A 62 26.27 10.71 13.61
C GLU A 62 26.18 10.07 12.22
N GLU A 63 26.82 8.92 12.02
CA GLU A 63 26.74 8.15 10.78
C GLU A 63 25.33 7.60 10.53
N LEU A 64 24.65 7.13 11.57
CA LEU A 64 23.24 6.70 11.47
C LEU A 64 22.33 7.83 10.98
N VAL A 65 22.51 9.05 11.48
CA VAL A 65 21.73 10.22 11.03
C VAL A 65 22.04 10.55 9.56
N ARG A 66 23.31 10.51 9.17
CA ARG A 66 23.74 10.75 7.78
C ARG A 66 23.14 9.71 6.83
N LEU A 67 23.26 8.42 7.16
CA LEU A 67 22.70 7.32 6.39
C LEU A 67 21.18 7.41 6.29
N ALA A 68 20.51 7.73 7.40
CA ALA A 68 19.06 7.91 7.40
C ALA A 68 18.63 9.02 6.42
N ARG A 69 19.37 10.12 6.35
CA ARG A 69 19.14 11.19 5.37
C ARG A 69 19.36 10.69 3.94
N GLU A 70 20.50 10.06 3.66
CA GLU A 70 20.83 9.55 2.33
C GLU A 70 19.77 8.56 1.82
N LEU A 71 19.35 7.61 2.67
CA LEU A 71 18.34 6.62 2.33
C LEU A 71 16.94 7.24 2.14
N ALA A 72 16.61 8.29 2.90
CA ALA A 72 15.38 9.05 2.70
C ALA A 72 15.37 9.76 1.34
N GLU A 73 16.49 10.38 0.94
CA GLU A 73 16.63 11.02 -0.38
C GLU A 73 16.57 10.01 -1.53
N VAL A 74 17.22 8.84 -1.40
CA VAL A 74 17.14 7.76 -2.39
C VAL A 74 15.70 7.28 -2.52
N SER A 75 15.01 7.03 -1.41
CA SER A 75 13.61 6.59 -1.41
C SER A 75 12.69 7.63 -2.05
N LEU A 76 12.92 8.92 -1.78
CA LEU A 76 12.20 10.02 -2.43
C LEU A 76 12.48 10.10 -3.93
N ALA A 77 13.73 9.89 -4.36
CA ALA A 77 14.11 9.87 -5.75
C ALA A 77 13.45 8.70 -6.50
N THR A 78 13.45 7.49 -5.91
CA THR A 78 12.77 6.32 -6.46
C THR A 78 11.25 6.54 -6.55
N LEU A 79 10.62 7.08 -5.49
CA LEU A 79 9.19 7.42 -5.51
C LEU A 79 8.85 8.49 -6.55
N ARG A 80 9.70 9.51 -6.73
CA ARG A 80 9.50 10.53 -7.76
C ARG A 80 9.65 9.98 -9.17
N SER A 81 10.60 9.06 -9.39
CA SER A 81 10.73 8.35 -10.66
C SER A 81 9.52 7.47 -10.93
N GLN A 82 9.05 6.72 -9.94
CA GLN A 82 7.85 5.89 -10.04
C GLN A 82 6.59 6.74 -10.33
N LYS A 83 6.49 7.93 -9.73
CA LYS A 83 5.36 8.84 -9.96
C LYS A 83 5.34 9.44 -11.36
N ARG A 84 6.45 9.42 -12.10
CA ARG A 84 6.49 9.84 -13.51
C ARG A 84 6.09 8.73 -14.49
N ASP A 85 6.28 7.46 -14.11
CA ASP A 85 6.03 6.33 -15.00
C ASP A 85 4.75 5.55 -14.69
N ASN A 86 4.11 5.82 -13.55
CA ASN A 86 2.83 5.21 -13.22
C ASN A 86 1.69 6.17 -13.54
N SER A 87 1.16 6.04 -14.77
CA SER A 87 -0.24 6.35 -15.04
C SER A 87 -1.09 5.06 -15.16
N PRO A 88 -1.15 4.19 -14.13
CA PRO A 88 -2.06 3.04 -14.13
C PRO A 88 -3.52 3.50 -14.11
N VAL A 89 -3.79 4.72 -13.66
CA VAL A 89 -5.11 5.34 -13.73
C VAL A 89 -5.46 5.65 -15.19
N GLU A 90 -4.53 6.16 -15.99
CA GLU A 90 -4.82 6.47 -17.40
C GLU A 90 -4.82 5.22 -18.29
N ASP A 91 -4.01 4.19 -17.99
CA ASP A 91 -4.13 2.88 -18.64
C ASP A 91 -5.48 2.22 -18.32
N LEU A 92 -5.93 2.30 -17.06
CA LEU A 92 -7.25 1.81 -16.66
C LEU A 92 -8.38 2.61 -17.32
N ARG A 93 -8.23 3.93 -17.42
CA ARG A 93 -9.19 4.82 -18.07
C ARG A 93 -9.34 4.48 -19.55
N ASN A 94 -8.22 4.33 -20.27
CA ASN A 94 -8.21 3.91 -21.67
C ASN A 94 -8.90 2.54 -21.87
N LYS A 95 -8.72 1.60 -20.94
CA LYS A 95 -9.39 0.30 -20.97
C LYS A 95 -10.90 0.40 -20.73
N VAL A 96 -11.33 1.27 -19.82
CA VAL A 96 -12.77 1.52 -19.59
C VAL A 96 -13.41 2.14 -20.82
N ASP A 97 -12.76 3.10 -21.47
CA ASP A 97 -13.26 3.73 -22.69
C ASP A 97 -13.34 2.72 -23.84
N GLN A 98 -12.35 1.83 -23.99
CA GLN A 98 -12.38 0.74 -24.97
C GLN A 98 -13.55 -0.24 -24.73
N ILE A 99 -13.83 -0.58 -23.47
CA ILE A 99 -14.97 -1.44 -23.12
C ILE A 99 -16.30 -0.73 -23.42
N ALA A 100 -16.39 0.57 -23.16
CA ALA A 100 -17.58 1.37 -23.47
C ALA A 100 -17.87 1.41 -24.98
N GLU A 101 -16.83 1.54 -25.81
CA GLU A 101 -16.95 1.49 -27.27
C GLU A 101 -17.37 0.11 -27.79
N GLN A 102 -16.77 -0.97 -27.26
CA GLN A 102 -17.20 -2.33 -27.62
C GLN A 102 -18.66 -2.59 -27.25
N LEU A 103 -19.09 -2.13 -26.08
CA LEU A 103 -20.45 -2.31 -25.60
C LEU A 103 -21.48 -1.51 -26.44
N ALA A 104 -21.10 -0.33 -26.94
CA ALA A 104 -21.90 0.43 -27.89
C ALA A 104 -22.02 -0.28 -29.25
N ALA A 105 -20.93 -0.84 -29.77
CA ALA A 105 -20.92 -1.57 -31.03
C ALA A 105 -21.74 -2.88 -30.97
N THR A 106 -21.59 -3.66 -29.90
CA THR A 106 -22.39 -4.89 -29.71
C THR A 106 -23.87 -4.57 -29.51
N LYS A 107 -24.21 -3.46 -28.86
CA LYS A 107 -25.61 -3.01 -28.71
C LYS A 107 -26.27 -2.67 -30.05
N THR A 108 -25.53 -2.12 -31.01
CA THR A 108 -26.05 -1.83 -32.35
C THR A 108 -26.18 -3.08 -33.22
N GLU A 109 -25.32 -4.08 -33.03
CA GLU A 109 -25.39 -5.36 -33.76
C GLU A 109 -26.57 -6.23 -33.30
N ILE A 110 -26.94 -6.16 -32.01
CA ILE A 110 -28.16 -6.82 -31.49
C ILE A 110 -29.43 -6.12 -32.00
N ALA A 111 -29.38 -4.82 -32.28
CA ALA A 111 -30.52 -4.08 -32.83
C ALA A 111 -30.78 -4.38 -34.33
N GLU A 112 -29.78 -4.88 -35.06
CA GLU A 112 -29.93 -5.26 -36.48
C GLU A 112 -30.35 -6.73 -36.70
N THR A 113 -30.37 -7.56 -35.65
CA THR A 113 -30.79 -8.97 -35.75
C THR A 113 -32.12 -9.29 -35.08
N CYS A 114 -32.83 -8.29 -34.52
CA CYS A 114 -34.16 -8.48 -33.93
C CYS A 114 -35.24 -7.82 -34.80
N SER A 115 -35.41 -8.31 -36.03
CA SER A 115 -36.58 -8.02 -36.87
C SER A 115 -37.53 -9.22 -37.04
N ASP A 116 -37.46 -10.24 -36.19
CA ASP A 116 -38.52 -11.26 -36.12
C ASP A 116 -38.78 -11.68 -34.67
N GLU A 117 -39.87 -11.17 -34.11
CA GLU A 117 -40.56 -11.69 -32.92
C GLU A 117 -40.82 -13.20 -33.07
N PRO A 118 -40.64 -14.02 -32.01
CA PRO A 118 -41.35 -13.82 -30.75
C PRO A 118 -40.52 -14.24 -29.51
N MET A 119 -39.81 -13.29 -28.89
CA MET A 119 -39.08 -13.51 -27.63
C MET A 119 -39.84 -13.02 -26.37
N LEU A 120 -41.04 -12.45 -26.55
CA LEU A 120 -41.86 -11.95 -25.45
C LEU A 120 -42.65 -13.05 -24.71
N GLN A 121 -42.67 -14.29 -25.21
CA GLN A 121 -43.39 -15.40 -24.57
C GLN A 121 -42.59 -16.11 -23.46
N VAL A 122 -41.25 -15.99 -23.46
CA VAL A 122 -40.38 -16.71 -22.51
C VAL A 122 -40.29 -16.02 -21.14
N TRP A 123 -40.46 -14.70 -21.09
CA TRP A 123 -40.32 -13.95 -19.84
C TRP A 123 -41.57 -14.03 -18.94
N HIS A 124 -42.72 -14.43 -19.48
CA HIS A 124 -43.98 -14.55 -18.73
C HIS A 124 -44.25 -15.94 -18.15
N THR A 125 -43.35 -16.92 -18.33
CA THR A 125 -43.52 -18.31 -17.85
C THR A 125 -42.72 -18.66 -16.58
N TRP A 126 -42.19 -17.66 -15.87
CA TRP A 126 -41.50 -17.90 -14.60
C TRP A 126 -42.52 -18.25 -13.49
N PRO A 127 -42.50 -19.45 -12.89
CA PRO A 127 -43.41 -19.78 -11.80
C PRO A 127 -42.87 -19.22 -10.48
N LEU A 128 -43.71 -18.43 -9.81
CA LEU A 128 -43.58 -18.03 -8.41
C LEU A 128 -44.31 -19.07 -7.53
N GLU A 129 -43.74 -20.26 -7.30
CA GLU A 129 -44.14 -21.17 -6.21
C GLU A 129 -42.87 -21.95 -5.79
N GLY A 130 -42.46 -21.98 -4.53
CA GLY A 130 -43.22 -22.44 -3.38
C GLY A 130 -42.69 -23.82 -2.98
N SER A 131 -41.79 -23.85 -1.99
CA SER A 131 -41.10 -25.02 -1.46
C SER A 131 -41.99 -26.24 -1.22
N LEU A 132 -41.54 -27.43 -1.68
CA LEU A 132 -41.56 -28.67 -0.89
C LEU A 132 -40.63 -29.71 -1.54
N SER A 133 -39.46 -29.86 -0.92
CA SER A 133 -38.48 -30.90 -1.18
C SER A 133 -39.06 -32.26 -0.79
N SER A 134 -39.18 -33.17 -1.77
CA SER A 134 -39.58 -34.55 -1.57
C SER A 134 -38.37 -35.44 -1.87
N TYR A 135 -37.84 -36.13 -0.86
CA TYR A 135 -36.77 -37.13 -1.01
C TYR A 135 -37.37 -38.53 -1.24
N PRO A 136 -36.80 -39.37 -2.12
CA PRO A 136 -37.12 -40.77 -2.13
C PRO A 136 -36.26 -41.54 -1.12
N THR A 137 -36.94 -42.27 -0.23
CA THR A 137 -36.40 -43.37 0.56
C THR A 137 -36.14 -44.57 -0.34
N THR A 138 -34.96 -45.20 -0.23
CA THR A 138 -34.82 -46.61 -0.57
C THR A 138 -33.75 -47.25 0.29
N CYS A 139 -34.18 -48.22 1.11
CA CYS A 139 -33.30 -49.11 1.86
C CYS A 139 -32.76 -50.22 0.95
N ALA A 140 -31.51 -50.62 1.16
CA ALA A 140 -31.05 -52.00 1.19
C ALA A 140 -29.78 -52.07 2.04
#